data_AF-A0A535ZPC2-F1
#
_entry.id   AF-A0A535ZPC2-F1
#
_cell.length_a   1.000
_cell.length_b   1.000
_cell.length_c   1.000
_cell.angle_alpha   90.00
_cell.angle_beta   90.00
_cell.angle_gamma   90.00
#
_symmetry.space_group_name_H-M   'P 1'
#
loop_
_entity.id
_entity.type
_entity.pdbx_description
1 polymer ?
#
loop_
_entity_poly.entity_id
_entity_poly.type
_entity_poly.pdbx_seq_one_letter_code
_entity_poly.pdbx_strand_id
1 'polypeptide(L)'
;MKRADALLAVKTPTDARVALLVDDELASRTTQQTRLESQGYTVFVAVNQADALSRAKLALPAVIFVHLVTGATVPLIQALRSDDSCRHIPVVVIKDQLPVRAVPGRAKLHAIPHDSW
;
A
#
# COMPACT_ATOMS: atom_id res chain seq x y z
N MET A 1 33.69 -33.31 17.15
CA MET A 1 32.27 -32.89 17.36
C MET A 1 32.28 -31.86 18.49
N LYS A 2 31.79 -30.62 18.44
CA LYS A 2 30.86 -29.85 17.58
C LYS A 2 31.44 -28.42 17.48
N ARG A 3 31.75 -27.90 16.30
CA ARG A 3 31.00 -26.89 15.53
C ARG A 3 30.37 -25.75 16.36
N ALA A 4 30.89 -24.54 16.08
CA ALA A 4 30.38 -23.23 16.40
C ALA A 4 28.90 -23.08 16.02
N ASP A 5 28.20 -22.14 16.65
CA ASP A 5 27.67 -21.01 15.88
C ASP A 5 27.18 -19.88 16.78
N ALA A 6 27.39 -18.69 16.25
CA ALA A 6 27.21 -17.40 16.87
C ALA A 6 25.77 -17.17 17.36
N LEU A 7 25.67 -16.56 18.54
CA LEU A 7 24.49 -15.82 18.97
C LEU A 7 24.25 -14.69 17.95
N LEU A 8 23.46 -14.95 16.92
CA LEU A 8 22.78 -13.90 16.16
C LEU A 8 21.76 -13.30 17.12
N ALA A 9 22.01 -12.06 17.55
CA ALA A 9 21.03 -11.23 18.22
C ALA A 9 19.74 -11.24 17.38
N VAL A 10 18.71 -11.92 17.88
CA VAL A 10 17.35 -11.76 17.37
C VAL A 10 17.02 -10.30 17.62
N LYS A 11 17.11 -9.50 16.56
CA LYS A 11 16.61 -8.14 16.55
C LYS A 11 15.10 -8.30 16.76
N THR A 12 14.62 -8.11 17.98
CA THR A 12 13.19 -8.09 18.29
C THR A 12 12.54 -7.19 17.24
N PRO A 13 11.52 -7.64 16.50
CA PRO A 13 10.90 -6.81 15.50
C PRO A 13 10.47 -5.53 16.21
N THR A 14 11.06 -4.41 15.82
CA THR A 14 10.69 -3.11 16.35
C THR A 14 9.27 -2.87 15.88
N ASP A 15 8.31 -3.17 16.76
CA ASP A 15 6.85 -3.00 16.66
C ASP A 15 6.35 -2.63 15.24
N ALA A 16 6.35 -3.63 14.34
CA ALA A 16 5.92 -3.39 12.96
C ALA A 16 4.45 -2.94 12.99
N ARG A 17 4.17 -1.75 12.47
CA ARG A 17 2.81 -1.22 12.47
C ARG A 17 1.94 -2.08 11.55
N VAL A 18 0.85 -2.61 12.08
CA VAL A 18 -0.12 -3.36 11.29
C VAL A 18 -0.84 -2.41 10.33
N ALA A 19 -0.88 -2.75 9.05
CA ALA A 19 -1.60 -2.02 8.01
C ALA A 19 -2.55 -2.94 7.25
N LEU A 20 -3.65 -2.39 6.75
CA LEU A 20 -4.56 -3.07 5.82
C LEU A 20 -4.45 -2.42 4.45
N LEU A 21 -4.07 -3.18 3.42
CA LEU A 21 -4.11 -2.80 2.03
C LEU A 21 -5.42 -3.30 1.39
N VAL A 22 -6.15 -2.39 0.75
CA VAL A 22 -7.35 -2.70 -0.04
C VAL A 22 -7.05 -2.46 -1.52
N ASP A 23 -6.96 -3.54 -2.28
CA ASP A 23 -6.58 -3.53 -3.70
C ASP A 23 -7.15 -4.78 -4.39
N ASP A 24 -7.91 -4.60 -5.45
CA ASP A 24 -8.60 -5.66 -6.20
C ASP A 24 -7.76 -6.25 -7.34
N GLU A 25 -6.68 -5.56 -7.75
CA GLU A 25 -5.83 -5.96 -8.87
C GLU A 25 -4.55 -6.64 -8.36
N LEU A 26 -4.29 -7.86 -8.80
CA LEU A 26 -3.23 -8.72 -8.27
C LEU A 26 -1.82 -8.09 -8.42
N ALA A 27 -1.52 -7.48 -9.56
CA ALA A 27 -0.19 -6.94 -9.85
C ALA A 27 0.08 -5.66 -9.04
N SER A 28 -0.87 -4.73 -9.00
CA SER A 28 -0.90 -3.54 -8.15
C SER A 28 -0.74 -3.95 -6.70
N ARG A 29 -1.59 -4.86 -6.22
CA ARG A 29 -1.56 -5.36 -4.85
C ARG A 29 -0.19 -5.90 -4.45
N THR A 30 0.40 -6.75 -5.29
CA THR A 30 1.72 -7.35 -5.02
C THR A 30 2.80 -6.28 -4.92
N THR A 31 2.74 -5.29 -5.81
CA THR A 31 3.68 -4.15 -5.84
C THR A 31 3.52 -3.28 -4.58
N GLN A 32 2.28 -2.92 -4.24
CA GLN A 32 1.97 -2.06 -3.10
C GLN A 32 2.24 -2.75 -1.78
N GLN A 33 1.93 -4.05 -1.65
CA GLN A 33 2.25 -4.84 -0.46
C GLN A 33 3.76 -4.86 -0.23
N THR A 34 4.55 -5.24 -1.24
CA THR A 34 6.02 -5.27 -1.15
C THR A 34 6.58 -3.90 -0.74
N ARG A 35 6.05 -2.83 -1.34
CA ARG A 35 6.45 -1.45 -1.02
C ARG A 35 6.14 -1.09 0.43
N LEU A 36 4.94 -1.38 0.93
CA LEU A 36 4.53 -1.06 2.30
C LEU A 36 5.32 -1.89 3.32
N GLU A 37 5.54 -3.17 3.05
CA GLU A 37 6.37 -4.04 3.90
C GLU A 37 7.82 -3.52 3.96
N SER A 38 8.38 -3.04 2.85
CA SER A 38 9.71 -2.39 2.83
C SER A 38 9.81 -1.12 3.68
N GLN A 39 8.66 -0.50 3.99
CA GLN A 39 8.55 0.68 4.88
C GLN A 39 8.33 0.30 6.35
N GLY A 40 8.34 -0.99 6.69
CA GLY A 40 8.23 -1.49 8.06
C GLY A 40 6.80 -1.81 8.53
N TYR A 41 5.84 -1.92 7.61
CA TYR A 41 4.48 -2.37 7.95
C TYR A 41 4.36 -3.89 7.92
N THR A 42 3.52 -4.45 8.78
CA THR A 42 2.95 -5.79 8.59
C THR A 42 1.63 -5.63 7.84
N VAL A 43 1.59 -6.07 6.58
CA VAL A 43 0.47 -5.76 5.69
C VAL A 43 -0.50 -6.94 5.60
N PHE A 44 -1.76 -6.69 5.98
CA PHE A 44 -2.88 -7.55 5.62
C PHE A 44 -3.55 -7.03 4.35
N VAL A 45 -4.15 -7.92 3.59
CA VAL A 45 -4.77 -7.62 2.31
C VAL A 45 -6.27 -7.85 2.39
N ALA A 46 -7.04 -6.96 1.74
CA ALA A 46 -8.40 -7.19 1.31
C ALA A 46 -8.56 -6.87 -0.18
N VAL A 47 -9.39 -7.64 -0.89
CA VAL A 47 -9.61 -7.48 -2.35
C VAL A 47 -10.97 -6.89 -2.72
N ASN A 48 -11.81 -6.63 -1.72
CA ASN A 48 -13.12 -6.01 -1.91
C ASN A 48 -13.58 -5.31 -0.63
N GLN A 49 -14.67 -4.54 -0.74
CA GLN A 49 -15.19 -3.73 0.36
C GLN A 49 -15.64 -4.54 1.58
N ALA A 50 -16.29 -5.69 1.37
CA ALA A 50 -16.81 -6.52 2.46
C ALA A 50 -15.67 -7.13 3.28
N ASP A 51 -14.67 -7.69 2.60
CA ASP A 51 -13.47 -8.24 3.21
C ASP A 51 -12.65 -7.15 3.92
N ALA A 52 -12.53 -5.97 3.32
CA ALA A 52 -11.84 -4.83 3.93
C ALA A 52 -12.49 -4.39 5.24
N LEU A 53 -13.82 -4.28 5.26
CA LEU A 53 -14.55 -3.90 6.47
C LEU A 53 -14.43 -4.98 7.55
N SER A 54 -14.57 -6.25 7.19
CA SER A 54 -14.43 -7.38 8.13
C SER A 54 -13.03 -7.39 8.77
N ARG A 55 -11.98 -7.30 7.95
CA ARG A 55 -10.59 -7.29 8.43
C ARG A 55 -10.24 -6.06 9.24
N ALA A 56 -10.77 -4.88 8.88
CA ALA A 56 -10.55 -3.67 9.66
C ALA A 56 -11.08 -3.81 11.10
N LYS A 57 -12.26 -4.43 11.28
CA LYS A 57 -12.84 -4.68 12.61
C LYS A 57 -12.06 -5.70 13.42
N LEU A 58 -11.53 -6.74 12.76
CA LEU A 58 -10.81 -7.83 13.43
C LEU A 58 -9.37 -7.46 13.77
N ALA A 59 -8.66 -6.83 12.85
CA ALA A 59 -7.23 -6.56 12.97
C ALA A 59 -6.92 -5.20 13.61
N LEU A 60 -7.89 -4.28 13.65
CA LEU A 60 -7.72 -2.90 14.14
C LEU A 60 -6.40 -2.27 13.68
N PRO A 61 -6.15 -2.20 12.36
CA PRO A 61 -4.87 -1.76 11.84
C PRO A 61 -4.58 -0.31 12.23
N ALA A 62 -3.29 0.04 12.33
CA ALA A 62 -2.86 1.41 12.58
C ALA A 62 -3.18 2.34 11.39
N VAL A 63 -3.34 1.79 10.18
CA VAL A 63 -3.68 2.53 8.95
C VAL A 63 -4.31 1.60 7.92
N ILE A 64 -5.24 2.13 7.13
CA ILE A 64 -5.80 1.46 5.95
C ILE A 64 -5.32 2.19 4.69
N PHE A 65 -4.62 1.47 3.82
CA PHE A 65 -4.25 1.94 2.49
C PHE A 65 -5.28 1.44 1.48
N VAL A 66 -5.82 2.34 0.66
CA VAL A 66 -6.79 1.98 -0.38
C VAL A 66 -6.21 2.35 -1.73
N HIS A 67 -6.03 1.37 -2.62
CA HIS A 67 -5.73 1.66 -4.02
C HIS A 67 -6.96 2.32 -4.65
N LEU A 68 -6.77 3.49 -5.27
CA LEU A 68 -7.87 4.24 -5.86
C LEU A 68 -8.47 3.48 -7.04
N VAL A 69 -9.68 2.95 -6.86
CA VAL A 69 -10.52 2.44 -7.95
C VAL A 69 -11.75 3.35 -8.04
N THR A 70 -12.03 3.89 -9.22
CA THR A 70 -13.18 4.78 -9.44
C THR A 70 -14.48 4.14 -8.95
N GLY A 71 -15.20 4.81 -8.05
CA GLY A 71 -16.52 4.38 -7.55
C GLY A 71 -16.53 3.54 -6.28
N ALA A 72 -15.47 2.78 -5.98
CA ALA A 72 -15.45 1.84 -4.84
C ALA A 72 -14.87 2.43 -3.53
N THR A 73 -14.01 3.45 -3.64
CA THR A 73 -13.32 4.03 -2.47
C THR A 73 -14.25 4.78 -1.51
N VAL A 74 -15.20 5.57 -2.05
CA VAL A 74 -16.09 6.40 -1.23
C VAL A 74 -17.04 5.54 -0.36
N PRO A 75 -17.74 4.53 -0.91
CA PRO A 75 -18.59 3.65 -0.10
C PRO A 75 -17.83 2.91 1.02
N LEU A 76 -16.60 2.45 0.76
CA LEU A 76 -15.76 1.82 1.79
C LEU A 76 -15.44 2.80 2.92
N ILE A 77 -15.00 4.02 2.61
CA ILE A 77 -14.69 5.03 3.64
C ILE A 77 -15.94 5.36 4.46
N GLN A 78 -17.10 5.51 3.82
CA GLN A 78 -18.37 5.75 4.53
C GLN A 78 -18.71 4.60 5.49
N ALA A 79 -18.55 3.35 5.04
CA ALA A 79 -18.78 2.17 5.88
C ALA A 79 -17.81 2.12 7.07
N LEU A 80 -16.53 2.41 6.86
CA LEU A 80 -15.52 2.46 7.93
C LEU A 80 -15.79 3.57 8.94
N ARG A 81 -16.28 4.74 8.48
CA ARG A 81 -16.62 5.88 9.37
C ARG A 81 -17.92 5.68 10.12
N SER A 82 -18.82 4.83 9.63
CA SER A 82 -20.09 4.50 10.28
C SER A 82 -19.95 3.42 11.36
N ASP A 83 -18.82 2.71 11.40
CA ASP A 83 -18.54 1.69 12.41
C ASP A 83 -17.66 2.25 13.53
N ASP A 84 -18.11 2.13 14.78
CA ASP A 84 -17.41 2.66 15.93
C ASP A 84 -15.98 2.12 16.11
N SER A 85 -15.76 0.86 15.74
CA SER A 85 -14.49 0.17 15.87
C SER A 85 -13.46 0.66 14.85
N CYS A 86 -13.92 1.19 13.72
CA CYS A 86 -13.06 1.57 12.59
C CYS A 86 -12.99 3.07 12.34
N ARG A 87 -13.94 3.86 12.87
CA ARG A 87 -14.10 5.28 12.50
C ARG A 87 -12.86 6.14 12.76
N HIS A 88 -12.03 5.75 13.72
CA HIS A 88 -10.81 6.45 14.12
C HIS A 88 -9.57 6.06 13.30
N ILE A 89 -9.64 4.96 12.53
CA ILE A 89 -8.49 4.45 11.78
C ILE A 89 -8.21 5.38 10.58
N PRO A 90 -6.97 5.86 10.39
CA PRO A 90 -6.63 6.71 9.26
C PRO A 90 -6.72 5.92 7.95
N VAL A 91 -7.28 6.56 6.92
CA VAL A 91 -7.35 5.99 5.57
C VAL A 91 -6.46 6.82 4.65
N VAL A 92 -5.53 6.14 3.97
CA VAL A 92 -4.61 6.74 3.00
C VAL A 92 -4.92 6.18 1.62
N VAL A 93 -5.31 7.05 0.70
CA VAL A 93 -5.51 6.65 -0.69
C VAL A 93 -4.14 6.60 -1.38
N ILE A 94 -3.82 5.45 -1.98
CA ILE A 94 -2.59 5.22 -2.71
C ILE A 94 -2.89 4.94 -4.18
N LYS A 95 -1.87 5.18 -5.01
CA LYS A 95 -1.88 4.87 -6.44
C LYS A 95 -0.57 4.21 -6.79
N ASP A 96 -0.56 3.51 -7.91
CA ASP A 96 0.68 2.91 -8.41
C ASP A 96 1.71 4.00 -8.70
N GLN A 97 2.91 3.74 -8.23
CA GLN A 97 4.07 4.46 -8.71
C GLN A 97 4.46 3.77 -10.00
N LEU A 98 4.15 4.40 -11.14
CA LEU A 98 4.84 4.03 -12.37
C LEU A 98 6.34 4.09 -12.06
N PRO A 99 7.13 3.05 -12.39
CA PRO A 99 8.56 3.16 -12.26
C PRO A 99 8.98 4.40 -13.03
N VAL A 100 9.63 5.35 -12.35
CA VAL A 100 10.30 6.45 -13.04
C VAL A 100 11.32 5.76 -13.93
N ARG A 101 10.98 5.61 -15.21
CA ARG A 101 11.92 5.14 -16.22
C ARG A 101 13.09 6.12 -16.09
N ALA A 102 14.26 5.64 -15.64
CA ALA A 102 15.48 6.37 -15.84
C ALA A 102 15.55 6.56 -17.35
N VAL A 103 15.24 7.76 -17.85
CA VAL A 103 15.25 8.06 -19.28
C VAL A 103 16.72 8.04 -19.69
N PRO A 104 17.24 6.99 -20.33
CA PRO A 104 18.61 6.99 -20.79
C PRO A 104 18.59 7.81 -22.09
N GLY A 105 19.20 8.99 -22.06
CA GLY A 105 19.11 9.95 -23.15
C GLY A 105 17.84 10.79 -23.05
N ARG A 106 17.94 11.91 -22.34
CA ARG A 106 16.98 13.02 -22.48
C ARG A 106 17.03 13.45 -23.95
N ALA A 107 16.14 12.89 -24.77
CA ALA A 107 15.89 13.40 -26.11
C ALA A 107 15.63 14.90 -25.93
N LYS A 108 16.47 15.73 -26.56
CA LYS A 108 16.34 17.19 -26.48
C LYS A 108 14.88 17.51 -26.80
N LEU A 109 14.20 18.26 -25.94
CA LEU A 109 12.89 18.79 -26.27
C LEU A 109 13.09 19.70 -27.49
N HIS A 110 12.45 19.40 -28.60
CA HIS A 110 12.44 20.26 -29.77
C HIS A 110 11.17 21.10 -29.72
N ALA A 111 11.31 22.42 -29.81
CA ALA A 111 10.15 23.29 -30.01
C ALA A 111 9.61 23.05 -31.42
N ILE A 112 8.31 22.80 -31.55
CA ILE A 112 7.64 22.76 -32.84
C ILE A 112 7.30 24.23 -33.20
N PRO A 113 7.83 24.78 -34.30
CA PRO A 113 7.51 26.14 -34.70
C PRO A 113 6.03 26.25 -35.13
N HIS A 114 5.45 27.43 -34.86
CA HIS A 114 4.03 27.71 -35.02
C HIS A 114 3.54 27.65 -36.48
N ASP A 115 4.45 27.68 -37.44
CA ASP A 115 4.16 27.60 -38.87
C ASP A 115 3.89 26.16 -39.37
N SER A 116 4.08 25.16 -38.52
CA SER A 116 3.91 23.73 -38.84
C SER A 116 2.55 23.16 -38.42
N TRP A 117 1.53 24.00 -38.27
CA TRP A 117 0.16 23.63 -37.85
C TRP A 117 -0.82 23.65 -39.02
#